data_AF-A0A1H1MJH5-F1
#
_entry.id   AF-A0A1H1MJH5-F1
#
_cell.length_a   1.000
_cell.length_b   1.000
_cell.length_c   1.000
_cell.angle_alpha   90.00
_cell.angle_beta   90.00
_cell.angle_gamma   90.00
#
_symmetry.space_group_name_H-M   'P 1'
#
loop_
_entity.id
_entity.type
_entity.pdbx_description
1 polymer ?
#
loop_
_entity_poly.entity_id
_entity_poly.type
_entity_poly.pdbx_seq_one_letter_code
_entity_poly.pdbx_strand_id
1 'polypeptide(L)'
;MKTNKSTYSQNSGFKVPKDYFGNFETEMMNRLEDENSYDLPTSETGFSVPAGYFASLEEKIISKNNNEPRVISLFRKEYLFYAAAVAAIFVLMLGNFFKTGSDQPLGWDDIEISALENYIDEGYDMGYIELNASEYSDYVFEDGKLVDDSDFNTVNSDAVFDYIDENMEDPSLILE
;
A
#
# COMPACT_ATOMS: atom_id res chain seq x y z
N MET A 1 -42.41 -42.83 -9.71
CA MET A 1 -42.88 -41.51 -10.19
C MET A 1 -43.85 -40.93 -9.16
N LYS A 2 -43.50 -39.82 -8.50
CA LYS A 2 -44.40 -39.12 -7.57
C LYS A 2 -45.22 -38.11 -8.38
N THR A 3 -46.54 -38.17 -8.29
CA THR A 3 -47.43 -37.20 -8.94
C THR A 3 -47.49 -35.93 -8.08
N ASN A 4 -47.03 -34.80 -8.60
CA ASN A 4 -47.09 -33.51 -7.91
C ASN A 4 -48.53 -33.02 -7.91
N LYS A 5 -49.17 -33.04 -6.74
CA LYS A 5 -50.50 -32.45 -6.51
C LYS A 5 -50.34 -30.93 -6.50
N SER A 6 -51.06 -30.22 -7.39
CA SER A 6 -51.06 -28.75 -7.44
C SER A 6 -51.38 -28.15 -6.06
N THR A 7 -50.50 -27.29 -5.55
CA THR A 7 -50.64 -26.57 -4.26
C THR A 7 -51.56 -25.35 -4.36
N TYR A 8 -52.12 -25.05 -5.53
CA TYR A 8 -53.04 -23.93 -5.71
C TYR A 8 -54.48 -24.38 -5.48
N SER A 9 -55.17 -23.68 -4.57
CA SER A 9 -56.62 -23.76 -4.42
C SER A 9 -57.28 -23.44 -5.77
N GLN A 10 -58.09 -24.35 -6.30
CA GLN A 10 -58.90 -24.13 -7.51
C GLN A 10 -59.92 -22.98 -7.36
N ASN A 11 -60.12 -22.49 -6.14
CA ASN A 11 -60.99 -21.38 -5.84
C ASN A 11 -60.14 -20.12 -5.63
N SER A 12 -59.95 -19.33 -6.69
CA SER A 12 -59.17 -18.08 -6.67
C SER A 12 -59.82 -16.94 -5.88
N GLY A 13 -61.00 -17.16 -5.29
CA GLY A 13 -61.77 -16.13 -4.56
C GLY A 13 -62.44 -15.09 -5.47
N PHE A 14 -61.94 -14.91 -6.68
CA PHE A 14 -62.52 -14.04 -7.70
C PHE A 14 -63.72 -14.73 -8.35
N LYS A 15 -64.90 -14.13 -8.21
CA LYS A 15 -66.13 -14.55 -8.90
C LYS A 15 -66.55 -13.42 -9.82
N VAL A 16 -66.81 -13.76 -11.08
CA VAL A 16 -67.46 -12.83 -12.01
C VAL A 16 -68.98 -12.86 -11.79
N PRO A 17 -69.70 -11.76 -12.08
CA PRO A 17 -71.15 -11.78 -12.13
C PRO A 17 -71.68 -12.87 -13.06
N LYS A 18 -72.91 -13.34 -12.77
CA LYS A 18 -73.59 -14.28 -13.65
C LYS A 18 -73.75 -13.65 -15.04
N ASP A 19 -73.46 -14.44 -16.08
CA ASP A 19 -73.57 -14.04 -17.50
C ASP A 19 -72.60 -12.93 -17.95
N TYR A 20 -71.57 -12.58 -17.15
CA TYR A 20 -70.56 -11.58 -17.49
C TYR A 20 -69.94 -11.81 -18.88
N PHE A 21 -69.45 -13.02 -19.15
CA PHE A 21 -68.84 -13.34 -20.45
C PHE A 21 -69.87 -13.59 -21.55
N GLY A 22 -71.11 -13.94 -21.20
CA GLY A 22 -72.18 -14.19 -22.18
C GLY A 22 -72.67 -12.90 -22.82
N ASN A 23 -72.73 -11.82 -22.04
CA ASN A 23 -73.17 -10.50 -22.52
C ASN A 23 -71.99 -9.57 -22.86
N PHE A 24 -70.76 -9.98 -22.61
CA PHE A 24 -69.57 -9.15 -22.81
C PHE A 24 -69.47 -8.59 -24.22
N GLU A 25 -69.69 -9.41 -25.24
CA GLU A 25 -69.60 -8.99 -26.65
C GLU A 25 -70.66 -7.93 -26.97
N THR A 26 -71.91 -8.17 -26.59
CA THR A 26 -73.03 -7.23 -26.79
C THR A 26 -72.79 -5.92 -26.04
N GLU A 27 -72.36 -5.98 -24.78
CA GLU A 27 -72.04 -4.78 -23.99
C GLU A 27 -70.86 -4.00 -24.59
N MET A 28 -69.84 -4.70 -25.09
CA MET A 28 -68.69 -4.06 -25.75
C MET A 28 -69.10 -3.38 -27.04
N MET A 29 -69.88 -4.06 -27.89
CA MET A 29 -70.36 -3.49 -29.16
C MET A 29 -71.29 -2.31 -28.93
N ASN A 30 -72.22 -2.40 -27.96
CA ASN A 30 -73.09 -1.29 -27.59
C ASN A 30 -72.28 -0.08 -27.12
N ARG A 31 -71.20 -0.27 -26.33
CA ARG A 31 -70.32 0.83 -25.91
C ARG A 31 -69.57 1.47 -27.08
N LEU A 32 -69.14 0.67 -28.06
CA LEU A 32 -68.47 1.19 -29.26
C LEU A 32 -69.45 1.94 -30.16
N GLU A 33 -70.69 1.47 -30.29
CA GLU A 33 -71.76 2.17 -31.02
C GLU A 33 -72.16 3.48 -30.31
N ASP A 34 -72.24 3.46 -28.97
CA ASP A 34 -72.43 4.66 -28.14
C ASP A 34 -71.25 5.64 -28.27
N GLU A 35 -70.00 5.16 -28.30
CA GLU A 35 -68.80 6.01 -28.53
C GLU A 35 -68.75 6.61 -29.94
N ASN A 36 -69.34 5.95 -30.95
CA ASN A 36 -69.44 6.50 -32.32
C ASN A 36 -70.62 7.48 -32.48
N SER A 37 -71.55 7.54 -31.51
CA SER A 37 -72.75 8.38 -31.55
C SER A 37 -72.69 9.58 -30.60
N TYR A 38 -71.77 9.59 -29.64
CA TYR A 38 -71.26 10.82 -29.04
C TYR A 38 -70.09 11.34 -29.87
N ASP A 39 -70.04 12.65 -30.11
CA ASP A 39 -68.83 13.32 -30.60
C ASP A 39 -67.67 12.91 -29.68
N LEU A 40 -66.83 11.97 -30.14
CA LEU A 40 -65.53 11.69 -29.52
C LEU A 40 -64.88 13.06 -29.29
N PRO A 41 -64.46 13.42 -28.06
CA PRO A 41 -63.91 14.72 -27.79
C PRO A 41 -62.81 15.00 -28.81
N THR A 42 -63.07 16.02 -29.62
CA THR A 42 -62.37 16.35 -30.86
C THR A 42 -60.91 16.64 -30.55
N SER A 43 -60.03 15.63 -30.62
CA SER A 43 -58.56 15.74 -30.53
C SER A 43 -57.97 16.49 -29.32
N GLU A 44 -58.76 17.09 -28.44
CA GLU A 44 -58.36 17.54 -27.12
C GLU A 44 -58.35 16.32 -26.21
N THR A 45 -57.43 15.40 -26.53
CA THR A 45 -56.94 14.46 -25.54
C THR A 45 -56.64 15.29 -24.29
N GLY A 46 -57.30 14.99 -23.17
CA GLY A 46 -57.17 15.73 -21.91
C GLY A 46 -55.74 15.76 -21.32
N PHE A 47 -54.77 15.28 -22.08
CA PHE A 47 -53.34 15.30 -21.85
C PHE A 47 -52.70 16.48 -22.59
N SER A 48 -53.24 17.68 -22.40
CA SER A 48 -52.55 18.90 -22.80
C SER A 48 -51.67 19.38 -21.66
N VAL A 49 -50.40 19.66 -21.95
CA VAL A 49 -49.49 20.28 -20.98
C VAL A 49 -49.72 21.79 -20.94
N PRO A 50 -49.58 22.44 -19.77
CA PRO A 50 -49.64 23.90 -19.69
C PRO A 50 -48.63 24.55 -20.65
N ALA A 51 -48.99 25.71 -21.20
CA ALA A 51 -48.09 26.50 -22.03
C ALA A 51 -46.77 26.78 -21.26
N GLY A 52 -45.63 26.47 -21.88
CA GLY A 52 -44.31 26.66 -21.25
C GLY A 52 -43.91 25.61 -20.21
N TYR A 53 -44.66 24.50 -20.07
CA TYR A 53 -44.30 23.40 -19.16
C TYR A 53 -42.86 22.92 -19.39
N PHE A 54 -42.51 22.55 -20.63
CA PHE A 54 -41.17 22.06 -20.96
C PHE A 54 -40.09 23.15 -20.90
N ALA A 55 -40.46 24.43 -21.07
CA ALA A 55 -39.52 25.54 -20.96
C ALA A 55 -39.06 25.79 -19.51
N SER A 56 -39.93 25.53 -18.52
CA SER A 56 -39.63 25.70 -17.08
C SER A 56 -39.29 24.40 -16.35
N LEU A 57 -39.48 23.25 -17.01
CA LEU A 57 -39.26 21.93 -16.42
C LEU A 57 -37.82 21.74 -15.95
N GLU A 58 -36.84 22.10 -16.78
CA GLU A 58 -35.42 21.96 -16.47
C GLU A 58 -35.04 22.79 -15.24
N GLU A 59 -35.40 24.06 -15.22
CA GLU A 59 -35.16 24.96 -14.08
C GLU A 59 -35.82 24.45 -12.79
N LYS A 60 -37.04 23.89 -12.90
CA LYS A 60 -37.77 23.33 -11.76
C LYS A 60 -37.11 22.05 -11.22
N ILE A 61 -36.50 21.23 -12.08
CA ILE A 61 -35.75 20.04 -11.67
C ILE A 61 -34.45 20.44 -10.99
N ILE A 62 -33.69 21.37 -11.59
CA ILE A 62 -32.40 21.84 -11.05
C ILE A 62 -32.62 22.52 -9.70
N SER A 63 -33.58 23.44 -9.60
CA SER A 63 -33.90 24.13 -8.33
C SER A 63 -34.34 23.18 -7.23
N LYS A 64 -35.07 22.10 -7.56
CA LYS A 64 -35.50 21.08 -6.60
C LYS A 64 -34.39 20.09 -6.23
N ASN A 65 -33.36 19.96 -7.08
CA ASN A 65 -32.20 19.11 -6.85
C ASN A 65 -30.98 19.86 -6.30
N ASN A 66 -31.10 21.16 -6.03
CA ASN A 66 -30.09 21.98 -5.32
C ASN A 66 -30.03 21.66 -3.81
N ASN A 67 -30.18 20.39 -3.44
CA ASN A 67 -29.79 19.95 -2.11
C ASN A 67 -28.27 19.98 -2.08
N GLU A 68 -27.69 21.02 -1.46
CA GLU A 68 -26.29 21.00 -1.09
C GLU A 68 -26.01 19.66 -0.41
N PRO A 69 -25.00 18.89 -0.87
CA PRO A 69 -24.69 17.62 -0.26
C PRO A 69 -24.47 17.87 1.23
N ARG A 70 -25.01 17.00 2.10
CA ARG A 70 -24.72 17.03 3.54
C ARG A 70 -23.21 16.81 3.73
N VAL A 71 -22.44 17.89 3.70
CA VAL A 71 -21.01 17.86 3.96
C VAL A 71 -20.82 17.74 5.47
N ILE A 72 -20.28 16.59 5.88
CA ILE A 72 -19.75 16.44 7.24
C ILE A 72 -18.27 16.84 7.19
N SER A 73 -17.83 17.67 8.13
CA SER A 73 -16.41 17.99 8.23
C SER A 73 -15.63 16.74 8.67
N LEU A 74 -14.74 16.22 7.82
CA LEU A 74 -13.92 15.04 8.15
C LEU A 74 -12.94 15.33 9.30
N PHE A 75 -12.42 16.55 9.38
CA PHE A 75 -11.42 16.94 10.38
C PHE A 75 -12.04 17.86 11.43
N ARG A 76 -12.50 17.28 12.54
CA ARG A 76 -12.91 18.06 13.71
C ARG A 76 -11.65 18.47 14.48
N LYS A 77 -11.49 19.79 14.67
CA LYS A 77 -10.33 20.40 15.35
C LYS A 77 -10.07 19.83 16.75
N GLU A 78 -11.11 19.38 17.43
CA GLU A 78 -11.02 18.76 18.76
C GLU A 78 -10.18 17.47 18.76
N TYR A 79 -10.34 16.61 17.74
CA TYR A 79 -9.52 15.39 17.61
C TYR A 79 -8.11 15.68 17.09
N LEU A 80 -7.89 16.80 16.40
CA LEU A 80 -6.55 17.20 15.97
C LEU A 80 -5.65 17.55 17.16
N PHE A 81 -6.19 18.20 18.19
CA PHE A 81 -5.42 18.46 19.42
C PHE A 81 -5.08 17.18 20.18
N TYR A 82 -6.00 16.22 20.22
CA TYR A 82 -5.74 14.91 20.82
C TYR A 82 -4.69 14.10 20.04
N ALA A 83 -4.82 14.05 18.72
CA ALA A 83 -3.85 13.38 17.84
C ALA A 83 -2.46 14.03 17.94
N ALA A 84 -2.38 15.36 18.03
CA ALA A 84 -1.13 16.09 18.23
C ALA A 84 -0.46 15.76 19.57
N ALA A 85 -1.24 15.62 20.65
CA ALA A 85 -0.70 15.22 21.96
C ALA A 85 -0.12 13.79 21.92
N VAL A 86 -0.81 12.85 21.28
CA VAL A 86 -0.32 11.48 21.10
C VAL A 86 0.97 11.47 20.27
N ALA A 87 1.01 12.21 19.16
CA ALA A 87 2.21 12.36 18.35
C ALA A 87 3.37 12.99 19.14
N ALA A 88 3.12 13.99 19.98
CA ALA A 88 4.15 14.59 20.84
C ALA A 88 4.73 13.59 21.85
N ILE A 89 3.91 12.70 22.41
CA ILE A 89 4.38 11.62 23.30
C ILE A 89 5.29 10.66 22.51
N PHE A 90 4.90 10.26 21.29
CA PHE A 90 5.76 9.44 20.43
C PHE A 90 7.06 10.15 20.07
N VAL A 91 7.02 11.45 19.77
CA VAL A 91 8.21 12.25 19.48
C VAL A 91 9.11 12.38 20.73
N LEU A 92 8.55 12.49 21.93
CA LEU A 92 9.35 12.50 23.16
C LEU A 92 9.96 11.12 23.46
N MET A 93 9.21 10.05 23.21
CA MET A 93 9.64 8.67 23.44
C MET A 93 10.69 8.21 22.43
N LEU A 94 10.50 8.54 21.14
CA LEU A 94 11.37 8.12 20.03
C LEU A 94 12.38 9.17 19.61
N GLY A 95 12.18 10.45 19.96
CA GLY A 95 13.05 11.55 19.52
C GLY A 95 14.47 11.49 20.09
N ASN A 96 14.70 10.75 21.18
CA ASN A 96 16.04 10.45 21.66
C ASN A 96 16.63 9.16 21.06
N PHE A 97 15.82 8.30 20.45
CA PHE A 97 16.28 7.07 19.81
C PHE A 97 17.01 7.35 18.49
N PHE A 98 16.66 8.45 17.81
CA PHE A 98 17.25 8.86 16.53
C PHE A 98 18.29 10.00 16.62
N LYS A 99 18.75 10.38 17.83
CA LYS A 99 20.00 11.15 17.96
C LYS A 99 21.18 10.23 17.64
N THR A 100 21.29 9.85 16.36
CA THR A 100 22.48 9.20 15.82
C THR A 100 23.28 10.26 15.08
N GLY A 101 24.50 10.45 15.56
CA GLY A 101 25.35 11.59 15.29
C GLY A 101 26.27 11.75 16.48
N SER A 102 26.94 10.67 16.88
CA SER A 102 28.19 10.85 17.59
C SER A 102 29.14 11.47 16.57
N ASP A 103 29.38 12.78 16.67
CA ASP A 103 30.45 13.49 15.95
C ASP A 103 31.84 13.05 16.45
N GLN A 104 31.96 11.83 16.96
CA GLN A 104 33.26 11.22 17.20
C GLN A 104 33.73 10.67 15.86
N PRO A 105 34.85 11.19 15.30
CA PRO A 105 35.42 10.59 14.12
C PRO A 105 35.81 9.16 14.47
N LEU A 106 35.17 8.18 13.82
CA LEU A 106 35.55 6.77 13.96
C LEU A 106 37.00 6.64 13.49
N GLY A 107 37.86 6.19 14.41
CA GLY A 107 39.26 5.92 14.15
C GLY A 107 39.54 4.43 14.01
N TRP A 108 40.75 4.09 13.56
CA TRP A 108 41.22 2.70 13.52
C TRP A 108 41.30 2.07 14.92
N ASP A 109 41.50 2.89 15.96
CA ASP A 109 41.55 2.46 17.36
C ASP A 109 40.19 1.98 17.89
N ASP A 110 39.09 2.33 17.21
CA ASP A 110 37.74 1.91 17.58
C ASP A 110 37.36 0.54 17.00
N ILE A 111 38.21 -0.05 16.13
CA ILE A 111 37.99 -1.36 15.54
C ILE A 111 38.55 -2.42 16.48
N GLU A 112 37.66 -3.28 17.01
CA GLU A 112 38.09 -4.45 17.78
C GLU A 112 38.85 -5.42 16.88
N ILE A 113 39.98 -5.94 17.38
CA ILE A 113 40.83 -6.91 16.63
C ILE A 113 40.01 -8.13 16.21
N SER A 114 39.11 -8.62 17.07
CA SER A 114 38.20 -9.73 16.76
C SER A 114 37.25 -9.40 15.60
N ALA A 115 36.80 -8.16 15.46
CA ALA A 115 35.95 -7.74 14.35
C ALA A 115 36.74 -7.68 13.04
N LEU A 116 38.00 -7.24 13.10
CA LEU A 116 38.92 -7.25 11.97
C LEU A 116 39.25 -8.69 11.52
N GLU A 117 39.54 -9.58 12.46
CA GLU A 117 39.81 -11.00 12.21
C GLU A 117 38.62 -11.66 11.52
N ASN A 118 37.40 -11.49 12.05
CA ASN A 118 36.18 -12.00 11.41
C ASN A 118 35.98 -11.45 10.00
N TYR A 119 36.27 -10.17 9.77
CA TYR A 119 36.15 -9.56 8.44
C TYR A 119 37.13 -10.16 7.43
N ILE A 120 38.38 -10.40 7.85
CA ILE A 120 39.41 -11.00 7.01
C ILE A 120 39.06 -12.47 6.71
N ASP A 121 38.66 -13.22 7.74
CA ASP A 121 38.27 -14.64 7.60
C ASP A 121 37.05 -14.81 6.69
N GLU A 122 36.01 -14.01 6.91
CA GLU A 122 34.81 -14.04 6.05
C GLU A 122 35.17 -13.66 4.61
N GLY A 123 36.09 -12.70 4.43
CA GLY A 123 36.52 -12.30 3.09
C GLY A 123 37.39 -13.31 2.37
N TYR A 124 38.18 -14.07 3.11
CA TYR A 124 38.94 -15.20 2.58
C TYR A 124 38.00 -16.35 2.18
N ASP A 125 37.04 -16.73 3.03
CA ASP A 125 36.08 -17.82 2.76
C ASP A 125 35.14 -17.50 1.59
N MET A 126 34.70 -16.24 1.50
CA MET A 126 33.85 -15.75 0.41
C MET A 126 34.63 -15.40 -0.87
N GLY A 127 35.96 -15.50 -0.86
CA GLY A 127 36.82 -15.35 -2.04
C GLY A 127 36.93 -13.93 -2.62
N TYR A 128 36.67 -12.89 -1.83
CA TYR A 128 36.89 -11.49 -2.23
C TYR A 128 38.16 -10.88 -1.62
N ILE A 129 38.75 -11.53 -0.61
CA ILE A 129 40.10 -11.26 -0.13
C ILE A 129 40.96 -12.46 -0.53
N GLU A 130 41.87 -12.27 -1.48
CA GLU A 130 42.85 -13.28 -1.86
C GLU A 130 44.18 -12.96 -1.18
N LEU A 131 44.49 -13.67 -0.09
CA LEU A 131 45.73 -13.47 0.66
C LEU A 131 46.86 -14.29 0.03
N ASN A 132 47.42 -13.81 -1.10
CA ASN A 132 48.71 -14.31 -1.58
C ASN A 132 49.83 -13.51 -0.90
N ALA A 133 50.71 -14.21 -0.18
CA ALA A 133 51.83 -13.59 0.53
C ALA A 133 52.71 -12.72 -0.38
N SER A 134 52.86 -13.08 -1.65
CA SER A 134 53.60 -12.32 -2.66
C SER A 134 52.88 -11.04 -3.11
N GLU A 135 51.55 -11.06 -3.25
CA GLU A 135 50.79 -9.87 -3.66
C GLU A 135 50.64 -8.88 -2.50
N TYR A 136 50.56 -9.38 -1.26
CA TYR A 136 50.56 -8.55 -0.06
C TYR A 136 51.94 -7.91 0.18
N SER A 137 53.04 -8.65 -0.01
CA SER A 137 54.37 -8.07 0.09
C SER A 137 54.54 -6.94 -0.91
N ASP A 138 54.13 -7.16 -2.17
CA ASP A 138 54.21 -6.14 -3.20
C ASP A 138 53.40 -4.89 -2.78
N TYR A 139 52.18 -5.03 -2.26
CA TYR A 139 51.39 -3.88 -1.80
C TYR A 139 51.94 -3.15 -0.55
N VAL A 140 52.63 -3.86 0.35
CA VAL A 140 53.25 -3.27 1.55
C VAL A 140 54.49 -2.46 1.21
N PHE A 141 55.28 -2.95 0.25
CA PHE A 141 56.55 -2.34 -0.15
C PHE A 141 56.41 -1.38 -1.35
N GLU A 142 55.35 -1.49 -2.14
CA GLU A 142 55.11 -0.61 -3.29
C GLU A 142 54.73 0.81 -2.84
N ASP A 143 55.47 1.79 -3.36
CA ASP A 143 55.35 3.23 -3.12
C ASP A 143 55.68 3.73 -1.68
N GLY A 144 56.33 2.92 -0.84
CA GLY A 144 56.84 3.35 0.47
C GLY A 144 55.74 3.85 1.43
N LYS A 145 54.52 3.32 1.28
CA LYS A 145 53.33 3.83 1.96
C LYS A 145 53.18 3.33 3.40
N LEU A 146 53.77 2.17 3.72
CA LEU A 146 53.67 1.53 5.04
C LEU A 146 55.04 1.28 5.68
N VAL A 147 56.00 0.73 4.93
CA VAL A 147 57.38 0.50 5.39
C VAL A 147 58.33 0.75 4.22
N ASP A 148 59.42 1.50 4.45
CA ASP A 148 60.47 1.71 3.43
C ASP A 148 61.61 0.72 3.62
N ASP A 149 62.25 0.28 2.53
CA ASP A 149 63.38 -0.66 2.58
C ASP A 149 64.54 -0.12 3.42
N SER A 150 64.67 1.21 3.53
CA SER A 150 65.69 1.85 4.34
C SER A 150 65.47 1.69 5.85
N ASP A 151 64.21 1.52 6.30
CA ASP A 151 63.89 1.39 7.72
C ASP A 151 64.46 0.09 8.31
N PHE A 152 64.42 -1.01 7.55
CA PHE A 152 65.00 -2.29 7.96
C PHE A 152 66.52 -2.24 8.16
N ASN A 153 67.21 -1.29 7.53
CA ASN A 153 68.65 -1.11 7.73
C ASN A 153 69.00 -0.43 9.05
N THR A 154 68.02 0.17 9.74
CA THR A 154 68.21 0.88 11.02
C THR A 154 67.80 0.05 12.23
N VAL A 155 67.06 -1.05 12.01
CA VAL A 155 66.59 -1.94 13.07
C VAL A 155 67.72 -2.89 13.48
N ASN A 156 67.90 -3.07 14.80
CA ASN A 156 68.90 -3.98 15.33
C ASN A 156 68.49 -5.44 15.03
N SER A 157 69.34 -6.16 14.29
CA SER A 157 69.05 -7.53 13.86
C SER A 157 68.87 -8.51 15.03
N ASP A 158 69.66 -8.37 16.10
CA ASP A 158 69.56 -9.26 17.27
C ASP A 158 68.20 -9.11 17.97
N ALA A 159 67.72 -7.87 18.13
CA ALA A 159 66.41 -7.59 18.71
C ALA A 159 65.24 -8.11 17.86
N VAL A 160 65.39 -8.12 16.52
CA VAL A 160 64.40 -8.70 15.62
C VAL A 160 64.38 -10.21 15.73
N PHE A 161 65.57 -10.85 15.78
CA PHE A 161 65.67 -12.28 15.99
C PHE A 161 65.04 -12.72 17.31
N ASP A 162 65.33 -12.01 18.40
CA ASP A 162 64.75 -12.31 19.72
C ASP A 162 63.22 -12.18 19.72
N TYR A 163 62.69 -11.12 19.09
CA TYR A 163 61.24 -10.91 19.00
C TYR A 163 60.54 -12.01 18.19
N ILE A 164 61.13 -12.40 17.06
CA ILE A 164 60.60 -13.45 16.20
C ILE A 164 60.63 -14.80 16.94
N ASP A 165 61.73 -15.13 17.60
CA ASP A 165 61.87 -16.37 18.37
C ASP A 165 60.87 -16.45 19.54
N GLU A 166 60.60 -15.34 20.22
CA GLU A 166 59.63 -15.29 21.33
C GLU A 166 58.16 -15.44 20.88
N ASN A 167 57.84 -15.01 19.66
CA ASN A 167 56.46 -14.96 19.17
C ASN A 167 56.14 -16.02 18.08
N MET A 168 57.12 -16.82 17.66
CA MET A 168 56.88 -17.91 16.70
C MET A 168 56.38 -19.18 17.40
N GLU A 169 55.30 -19.74 16.86
CA GLU A 169 54.68 -20.98 17.37
C GLU A 169 55.47 -22.24 16.96
N ASP A 170 56.20 -22.20 15.83
CA ASP A 170 57.06 -23.28 15.34
C ASP A 170 58.46 -22.76 14.90
N PRO A 171 59.53 -23.02 15.66
CA PRO A 171 60.89 -22.56 15.35
C PRO A 171 61.51 -23.20 14.09
N SER A 172 60.92 -24.27 13.55
CA SER A 172 61.47 -24.98 12.38
C SER A 172 61.34 -24.19 11.06
N LEU A 173 60.47 -23.17 11.04
CA LEU A 173 60.22 -22.30 9.88
C LEU A 173 61.31 -21.24 9.64
N ILE A 174 62.30 -21.12 10.52
CA ILE A 174 63.40 -20.13 10.41
C ILE A 174 64.52 -20.61 9.45
N LEU A 175 64.56 -21.92 9.13
CA LEU A 175 65.67 -22.56 8.42
C LEU A 175 65.33 -23.11 7.03
N GLU A 176 64.15 -22.80 6.49
CA GLU A 176 63.78 -23.03 5.08
C GLU A 176 63.80 -21.71 4.29
#